data_AF-A0AAV5T0H3-F1
#
_entry.id   AF-A0AAV5T0H3-F1
#
_cell.length_a   1.000
_cell.length_b   1.000
_cell.length_c   1.000
_cell.angle_alpha   90.00
_cell.angle_beta   90.00
_cell.angle_gamma   90.00
#
_symmetry.space_group_name_H-M   'P 1'
#
loop_
_entity.id
_entity.type
_entity.pdbx_description
1 polymer ?
#
loop_
_entity_poly.entity_id
_entity_poly.type
_entity_poly.pdbx_seq_one_letter_code
_entity_poly.pdbx_strand_id
1 'polypeptide(L)'
;LSKFAPLIGSDRKIDGECGDFFPILALPTELISLVFSFLSMRDRLIARVKKRLDIIELESKYYVDLLIIEEESTINEWMMQMKDAVDDDDDDNDE
;
A
#
# COMPACT_ATOMS: atom_id res chain seq x y z
N LEU A 1 13.34 -5.02 6.45
CA LEU A 1 11.92 -4.60 6.46
C LEU A 1 11.18 -4.86 7.78
N SER A 2 11.53 -5.89 8.57
CA SER A 2 10.78 -6.24 9.82
C SER A 2 10.85 -5.21 10.98
N LYS A 3 11.71 -4.20 10.91
CA LYS A 3 11.95 -3.25 12.03
C LYS A 3 11.09 -1.98 12.00
N PHE A 4 10.42 -1.67 10.88
CA PHE A 4 9.69 -0.40 10.72
C PHE A 4 8.17 -0.56 10.55
N ALA A 5 7.69 -1.80 10.40
CA ALA A 5 6.26 -2.11 10.28
C ALA A 5 5.37 -1.60 11.44
N PRO A 6 5.83 -1.46 12.70
CA PRO A 6 4.96 -1.02 13.80
C PRO A 6 4.54 0.46 13.73
N LEU A 7 5.19 1.32 12.92
CA LEU A 7 5.01 2.77 13.00
C LEU A 7 3.76 3.32 12.32
N ILE A 8 3.05 2.54 11.50
CA ILE A 8 2.11 3.09 10.50
C ILE A 8 0.63 2.92 10.90
N GLY A 9 0.31 2.21 11.98
CA GLY A 9 -1.10 2.08 12.36
C GLY A 9 -1.36 1.54 13.76
N SER A 10 -1.76 2.42 14.69
CA SER A 10 -2.77 2.11 15.70
C SER A 10 -3.00 3.28 16.65
N ASP A 11 -4.25 3.73 16.74
CA ASP A 11 -4.79 4.48 17.89
C ASP A 11 -4.96 3.53 19.10
N ARG A 12 -3.89 2.84 19.50
CA ARG A 12 -3.89 1.96 20.68
C ARG A 12 -3.40 2.75 21.87
N LYS A 13 -4.23 2.81 22.91
CA LYS A 13 -3.83 3.24 24.25
C LYS A 13 -2.84 2.18 24.76
N ILE A 14 -1.57 2.57 24.86
CA ILE A 14 -0.46 1.69 25.22
C ILE A 14 -0.18 1.89 26.70
N ASP A 15 -0.60 0.92 27.50
CA ASP A 15 -0.40 0.91 28.94
C ASP A 15 0.82 0.04 29.23
N GLY A 16 1.93 0.64 29.65
CA GLY A 16 3.05 -0.08 30.27
C GLY A 16 4.28 -0.30 29.39
N GLU A 17 5.39 0.30 29.84
CA GLU A 17 6.79 0.09 29.40
C GLU A 17 7.03 0.18 27.89
N CYS A 18 6.85 1.38 27.34
CA CYS A 18 6.97 1.64 25.93
C CYS A 18 8.19 2.54 25.69
N GLY A 19 9.29 1.98 25.17
CA GLY A 19 10.40 2.78 24.66
C GLY A 19 9.85 3.84 23.70
N ASP A 20 10.15 5.10 23.99
CA ASP A 20 9.54 6.30 23.42
C ASP A 20 9.09 6.10 21.96
N PHE A 21 7.80 5.82 21.75
CA PHE A 21 7.21 5.77 20.42
C PHE A 21 7.28 7.17 19.86
N PHE A 22 8.28 7.43 19.02
CA PHE A 22 8.50 8.73 18.42
C PHE A 22 7.42 8.97 17.35
N PRO A 23 6.46 9.87 17.58
CA PRO A 23 5.38 10.08 16.65
C PRO A 23 5.91 10.87 15.46
N ILE A 24 6.14 10.21 14.32
CA ILE A 24 6.62 10.87 13.08
C ILE A 24 5.72 12.04 12.66
N LEU A 25 4.43 11.98 13.02
CA LEU A 25 3.45 13.04 12.77
C LEU A 25 3.56 14.24 13.71
N ALA A 26 4.34 14.17 14.79
CA ALA A 26 4.62 15.33 15.64
C ALA A 26 5.78 16.19 15.07
N LEU A 27 6.51 15.68 14.08
CA LEU A 27 7.59 16.42 13.46
C LEU A 27 7.07 17.58 12.60
N PRO A 28 7.85 18.67 12.49
CA PRO A 28 7.70 19.66 11.44
C PRO A 28 7.73 19.01 10.06
N THR A 29 7.01 19.61 9.11
CA THR A 29 6.88 19.10 7.75
C THR A 29 8.25 18.94 7.07
N GLU A 30 9.17 19.88 7.30
CA GLU A 30 10.52 19.88 6.75
C GLU A 30 11.31 18.63 7.16
N LEU A 31 11.16 18.21 8.42
CA LEU A 31 11.83 17.01 8.93
C LEU A 31 11.20 15.73 8.36
N ILE A 32 9.88 15.71 8.20
CA ILE A 32 9.20 14.58 7.55
C ILE A 32 9.64 14.49 6.08
N SER A 33 9.68 15.60 5.35
CA SER A 33 10.18 15.65 3.96
C SER A 33 11.62 15.18 3.87
N LEU A 34 12.47 15.55 4.82
CA LEU A 34 13.85 15.08 4.90
C LEU A 34 13.89 13.56 5.11
N VAL A 35 13.08 13.00 6.01
CA VAL A 35 12.98 11.54 6.18
C VAL A 35 12.55 10.86 4.88
N PHE A 36 11.53 11.41 4.21
CA PHE A 36 11.05 10.90 2.92
C PHE A 36 12.15 10.93 1.86
N SER A 37 13.05 11.92 1.89
CA SER A 37 14.15 12.03 0.94
C SER A 37 15.07 10.79 0.91
N PHE A 38 15.19 10.08 2.04
CA PHE A 38 15.99 8.85 2.16
C PHE A 38 15.23 7.58 1.78
N LEU A 39 13.91 7.64 1.60
CA LEU A 39 13.09 6.48 1.26
C LEU A 39 13.12 6.21 -0.24
N SER A 40 13.14 4.92 -0.58
CA SER A 40 12.89 4.47 -1.95
C SER A 40 11.50 4.85 -2.41
N MET A 41 11.27 4.93 -3.72
CA MET A 41 9.94 5.25 -4.26
C MET A 41 8.86 4.29 -3.73
N ARG A 42 9.14 2.99 -3.68
CA ARG A 42 8.21 1.99 -3.12
C ARG A 42 7.85 2.30 -1.67
N ASP A 43 8.85 2.61 -0.84
CA ASP A 43 8.63 2.88 0.58
C ASP A 43 7.87 4.20 0.80
N ARG A 44 8.09 5.21 -0.04
CA ARG A 44 7.32 6.47 -0.02
C ARG A 44 5.85 6.24 -0.34
N LEU A 45 5.56 5.45 -1.37
CA LEU A 45 4.18 5.11 -1.75
C LEU A 45 3.46 4.37 -0.62
N ILE A 46 4.15 3.43 0.05
CA ILE A 46 3.61 2.73 1.22
C ILE A 46 3.38 3.69 2.39
N ALA A 47 4.22 4.71 2.55
CA ALA A 47 4.10 5.69 3.64
C ALA A 47 2.91 6.66 3.50
N ARG A 48 2.21 6.69 2.35
CA ARG A 48 1.01 7.53 2.08
C ARG A 48 -0.26 7.07 2.82
N VAL A 49 -0.14 6.64 4.08
CA VAL A 49 -1.28 6.07 4.85
C VAL A 49 -2.13 7.15 5.53
N LYS A 50 -1.57 8.33 5.78
CA LYS A 50 -2.26 9.46 6.43
C LYS A 50 -2.27 10.68 5.51
N LYS A 51 -3.38 11.43 5.51
CA LYS A 51 -3.57 12.62 4.67
C LYS A 51 -2.40 13.61 4.71
N ARG A 52 -1.79 13.81 5.89
CA ARG A 52 -0.63 14.70 6.03
C ARG A 52 0.61 14.17 5.30
N LEU A 53 0.89 12.88 5.43
CA LEU A 53 2.04 12.24 4.77
C LEU A 53 1.83 12.18 3.25
N ASP A 54 0.59 11.95 2.82
CA ASP A 54 0.20 11.98 1.41
C ASP A 54 0.44 13.35 0.78
N ILE A 55 0.03 14.44 1.43
CA ILE A 55 0.30 15.82 0.98
C ILE A 55 1.81 16.09 0.88
N ILE A 56 2.57 15.72 1.91
CA ILE A 56 4.03 15.94 1.95
C ILE A 56 4.72 15.21 0.80
N GLU A 57 4.31 13.98 0.56
CA GLU A 57 4.86 13.19 -0.53
C GLU A 57 4.47 13.78 -1.89
N LEU A 58 3.21 14.20 -2.07
CA LEU A 58 2.71 14.79 -3.32
C LEU A 58 3.44 16.10 -3.68
N GLU A 59 3.78 16.92 -2.69
CA GLU A 59 4.54 18.16 -2.86
C GLU A 59 6.03 17.92 -3.13
N SER A 60 6.54 16.72 -2.81
CA SER A 60 7.95 16.37 -2.97
C SER A 60 8.30 16.11 -4.43
N LYS A 61 9.32 16.81 -4.94
CA LYS A 61 9.86 16.58 -6.29
C LYS A 61 11.02 15.60 -6.25
N TYR A 62 10.97 14.56 -7.06
CA TYR A 62 12.07 13.61 -7.23
C TYR A 62 12.04 13.01 -8.64
N TYR A 63 13.20 12.53 -9.09
CA TYR A 63 13.39 11.94 -10.41
C TYR A 63 13.73 10.47 -10.25
N VAL A 64 13.13 9.63 -11.09
CA VAL A 64 13.43 8.20 -11.15
C VAL A 64 13.81 7.82 -12.57
N ASP A 65 14.76 6.91 -12.71
CA ASP A 65 15.25 6.47 -14.01
C ASP A 65 14.23 5.58 -14.74
N LEU A 66 13.50 4.75 -13.98
CA LEU A 66 12.48 3.85 -14.51
C LEU A 66 11.38 3.63 -13.46
N LEU A 67 10.11 3.81 -13.88
CA LEU A 67 8.94 3.52 -13.08
C LEU A 67 8.09 2.47 -13.81
N ILE A 68 7.96 1.29 -13.21
CA ILE A 68 7.11 0.21 -13.72
C ILE A 68 5.84 0.21 -12.87
N ILE A 69 4.69 0.35 -13.52
CA ILE A 69 3.37 0.29 -12.89
C ILE A 69 2.69 -0.97 -13.41
N GLU A 70 2.43 -1.91 -12.52
CA GLU A 70 1.69 -3.14 -12.82
C GLU A 70 0.30 -2.99 -12.22
N GLU A 71 -0.72 -3.02 -13.08
CA GLU A 71 -2.12 -3.01 -12.68
C GLU A 71 -2.63 -4.46 -12.68
N GLU A 72 -2.90 -5.00 -11.50
CA GLU A 72 -3.63 -6.26 -11.39
C GLU A 72 -5.13 -5.98 -11.54
N SER A 73 -5.67 -6.25 -12.74
CA SER A 73 -7.12 -6.20 -12.95
C SER A 73 -7.76 -7.50 -12.45
N THR A 74 -8.72 -7.38 -11.54
CA THR A 74 -9.53 -8.50 -11.02
C THR A 74 -10.44 -9.13 -12.08
N ILE A 75 -10.55 -8.51 -13.27
CA ILE A 75 -11.36 -8.98 -14.40
C ILE A 75 -10.99 -10.41 -14.80
N ASN A 76 -9.71 -10.79 -14.65
CA ASN A 76 -9.24 -12.11 -15.06
C ASN A 76 -9.82 -13.25 -14.18
N GLU A 77 -10.10 -13.01 -12.90
CA GLU A 77 -10.68 -14.03 -12.01
C GLU A 77 -12.16 -14.31 -12.32
N TRP A 78 -12.93 -13.27 -12.61
CA TRP A 78 -14.35 -13.38 -12.96
C TRP A 78 -14.55 -13.99 -14.35
N MET A 79 -13.64 -13.73 -15.29
CA MET A 79 -13.69 -14.34 -16.63
C MET A 79 -13.35 -15.84 -16.61
N MET A 80 -12.51 -16.31 -15.70
CA MET A 80 -12.25 -17.75 -15.55
C MET A 80 -13.46 -18.49 -14.99
N GLN A 81 -14.13 -17.94 -13.97
CA GLN A 81 -15.32 -18.56 -13.37
C GLN A 81 -16.52 -18.66 -14.32
N MET A 82 -16.66 -17.72 -15.27
CA MET A 82 -17.74 -17.77 -16.27
C MET A 82 -17.51 -18.82 -17.36
N LYS A 83 -16.26 -19.21 -17.61
CA LYS A 83 -15.95 -20.20 -18.65
C LYS A 83 -16.25 -21.62 -18.18
N ASP A 84 -15.98 -21.91 -16.91
CA ASP A 84 -16.23 -23.23 -16.32
C ASP A 84 -17.74 -23.54 -16.15
N ALA A 85 -18.62 -22.51 -16.20
CA ALA A 85 -20.07 -22.68 -16.08
C ALA A 85 -20.80 -22.88 -17.43
N VAL A 86 -20.08 -22.89 -18.55
CA VAL A 86 -20.67 -23.03 -19.91
C VAL A 86 -20.44 -24.43 -20.49
N ASP A 87 -19.52 -25.22 -19.91
CA ASP A 87 -19.15 -26.55 -20.42
C ASP A 87 -20.00 -27.70 -19.82
N ASP A 88 -21.03 -27.41 -18.99
CA ASP A 88 -21.85 -28.42 -18.27
C ASP A 88 -23.23 -28.72 -18.91
N ASP A 89 -23.59 -28.13 -20.06
CA ASP A 89 -24.96 -28.24 -20.64
C ASP A 89 -25.05 -29.04 -21.97
N ASP A 90 -24.05 -29.87 -22.30
CA ASP A 90 -24.12 -30.78 -23.47
C ASP A 90 -23.96 -32.26 -23.04
N ASP A 91 -24.92 -32.81 -22.31
CA ASP A 91 -25.15 -34.26 -22.33
C ASP A 91 -26.63 -34.58 -22.06
N ASP A 92 -27.13 -35.59 -22.78
CA ASP A 92 -28.43 -36.25 -22.65
C ASP A 92 -29.66 -35.64 -23.36
N ASN A 93 -29.69 -35.76 -24.69
CA ASN A 93 -30.96 -36.02 -25.40
C ASN A 93 -30.79 -37.08 -26.49
N ASP A 94 -30.52 -38.32 -26.06
CA ASP A 94 -30.73 -39.55 -26.83
C ASP A 94 -31.84 -40.37 -26.17
N GLU A 95 -33.09 -40.23 -26.65
CA GLU A 95 -34.03 -41.35 -26.94
C GLU A 95 -35.35 -40.88 -27.57
#